data_AF-A0A9P1LC54-F1
#
_entry.id   AF-A0A9P1LC54-F1
#
_cell.length_a   1.000
_cell.length_b   1.000
_cell.length_c   1.000
_cell.angle_alpha   90.00
_cell.angle_beta   90.00
_cell.angle_gamma   90.00
#
_symmetry.space_group_name_H-M   'P 1'
#
loop_
_entity.id
_entity.type
_entity.pdbx_description
1 polymer ?
#
loop_
_entity_poly.entity_id
_entity_poly.type
_entity_poly.pdbx_seq_one_letter_code
_entity_poly.pdbx_strand_id
1 'polypeptide(L)'
;MPPAAAAATAPLSPQSLGQSFTTGMTTGTPAAAGAQALSAGALHAATEPLPPPAPPPTTPTVTTPTVATATTAGIPHIPDSAPTPSPAPIAPPTTDNASAMTPIAPMVANGPPASPAPPAAAPAGPLPAYGADLRPPVTTPPATPPTPTGPISGAAVTPSSPAAGGSLMSPVVNKSTAPATTQAQPSNPTPPLASATAAATTGAAAGDTSRRAAEQQRLRRILDTVARQEPGLSWAAGLRDNGQTTLLVTDLASGWIPPHIRLPAHITLLEPAPRRRHATVTDLLGTTTVAAAHHPHGYLSQPDPDTPALTGDRTARIAPTIDELGPTLVETVRRHDTLPRIAQAVVVAATRNYGVPDNETDLLHHKTTEIHQAVLTTYPNHDIATVVDWMLLAAINALIAGDQSGANYHLAWAIAAISTRRSR
;
A
#
# COMPACT_ATOMS: atom_id res chain seq x y z
N MET A 1 76.07 1.14 -28.64
CA MET A 1 75.18 1.00 -29.82
C MET A 1 75.51 -0.32 -30.48
N PRO A 2 74.54 -1.21 -30.81
CA PRO A 2 73.17 -1.35 -30.31
C PRO A 2 73.05 -2.50 -29.26
N PRO A 3 71.84 -2.82 -28.74
CA PRO A 3 71.52 -4.15 -28.20
C PRO A 3 70.93 -5.06 -29.29
N ALA A 4 71.11 -6.38 -29.15
CA ALA A 4 70.48 -7.40 -30.00
C ALA A 4 69.34 -8.12 -29.24
N ALA A 5 68.32 -8.57 -29.97
CA ALA A 5 67.08 -9.13 -29.41
C ALA A 5 67.03 -10.67 -29.46
N ALA A 6 66.17 -11.28 -28.62
CA ALA A 6 65.74 -12.67 -28.77
C ALA A 6 64.31 -12.92 -28.26
N ALA A 7 63.44 -13.36 -29.20
CA ALA A 7 62.28 -14.23 -29.09
C ALA A 7 61.15 -14.03 -28.03
N ALA A 8 59.92 -14.07 -28.55
CA ALA A 8 58.64 -13.95 -27.86
C ALA A 8 58.14 -15.23 -27.15
N THR A 9 57.15 -15.06 -26.26
CA THR A 9 56.11 -16.04 -25.91
C THR A 9 54.72 -15.41 -26.00
N ALA A 10 53.70 -16.22 -26.31
CA ALA A 10 52.34 -15.80 -26.69
C ALA A 10 51.35 -15.85 -25.50
N PRO A 11 50.09 -15.37 -25.64
CA PRO A 11 49.24 -14.99 -24.50
C PRO A 11 48.50 -16.17 -23.84
N LEU A 12 48.14 -16.00 -22.56
CA LEU A 12 47.37 -16.96 -21.77
C LEU A 12 45.86 -16.86 -22.07
N SER A 13 45.25 -17.98 -22.45
CA SER A 13 43.82 -18.11 -22.76
C SER A 13 42.94 -18.33 -21.51
N PRO A 14 41.67 -17.87 -21.49
CA PRO A 14 40.81 -17.84 -20.29
C PRO A 14 40.36 -19.20 -19.73
N GLN A 15 40.75 -20.33 -20.32
CA GLN A 15 40.35 -21.67 -19.87
C GLN A 15 41.11 -22.16 -18.62
N SER A 16 42.24 -21.55 -18.26
CA SER A 16 43.02 -21.93 -17.07
C SER A 16 42.38 -21.50 -15.74
N LEU A 17 41.53 -20.47 -15.74
CA LEU A 17 40.86 -19.93 -14.55
C LEU A 17 39.67 -20.78 -14.06
N GLY A 18 39.11 -21.65 -14.90
CA GLY A 18 37.98 -22.51 -14.54
C GLY A 18 38.37 -23.69 -13.65
N GLN A 19 39.61 -24.19 -13.76
CA GLN A 19 40.05 -25.40 -13.04
C GLN A 19 40.46 -25.12 -11.58
N SER A 20 40.82 -23.88 -11.23
CA SER A 20 41.27 -23.53 -9.88
C SER A 20 40.16 -23.44 -8.83
N PHE A 21 38.88 -23.34 -9.23
CA PHE A 21 37.76 -23.25 -8.30
C PHE A 21 37.20 -24.62 -7.86
N THR A 22 37.44 -25.69 -8.62
CA THR A 22 36.92 -27.04 -8.30
C THR A 22 37.74 -27.77 -7.22
N THR A 23 39.01 -27.41 -7.02
CA THR A 23 39.92 -28.07 -6.06
C THR A 23 39.80 -27.52 -4.62
N GLY A 24 38.99 -26.47 -4.38
CA GLY A 24 39.00 -25.73 -3.11
C GLY A 24 38.08 -26.22 -1.97
N MET A 25 37.19 -27.21 -2.19
CA MET A 25 36.13 -27.56 -1.22
C MET A 25 36.28 -28.91 -0.53
N THR A 26 37.50 -29.44 -0.35
CA THR A 26 37.73 -30.77 0.25
C THR A 26 38.77 -30.80 1.39
N THR A 27 38.85 -29.77 2.23
CA THR A 27 39.53 -29.87 3.55
C THR A 27 39.04 -28.80 4.53
N GLY A 28 38.62 -29.18 5.75
CA GLY A 28 38.32 -28.18 6.80
C GLY A 28 37.24 -28.54 7.82
N THR A 29 37.31 -29.69 8.49
CA THR A 29 36.53 -29.93 9.73
C THR A 29 37.22 -29.33 10.95
N PRO A 30 36.50 -28.67 11.86
CA PRO A 30 36.90 -28.49 13.25
C PRO A 30 36.18 -29.50 14.16
N ALA A 31 36.88 -30.06 15.16
CA ALA A 31 36.32 -31.03 16.09
C ALA A 31 36.56 -30.64 17.57
N ALA A 32 35.46 -30.48 18.31
CA ALA A 32 35.34 -30.59 19.78
C ALA A 32 33.82 -30.71 20.06
N ALA A 33 33.28 -31.83 20.54
CA ALA A 33 33.33 -32.33 21.92
C ALA A 33 32.80 -31.30 22.96
N GLY A 34 31.77 -31.56 23.77
CA GLY A 34 30.87 -32.73 23.85
C GLY A 34 30.32 -32.96 25.27
N ALA A 35 29.06 -32.59 25.52
CA ALA A 35 28.21 -32.98 26.67
C ALA A 35 26.82 -32.33 26.47
N GLN A 36 25.66 -32.96 26.70
CA GLN A 36 25.36 -34.23 27.36
C GLN A 36 24.50 -35.19 26.53
N ALA A 37 24.79 -36.47 26.76
CA ALA A 37 23.97 -37.67 26.59
C ALA A 37 22.44 -37.47 26.77
N LEU A 38 21.64 -37.92 25.79
CA LEU A 38 20.90 -39.20 25.80
C LEU A 38 19.78 -39.33 26.85
N SER A 39 18.53 -39.25 26.37
CA SER A 39 17.41 -40.08 26.89
C SER A 39 16.33 -40.23 25.81
N ALA A 40 15.62 -41.36 25.83
CA ALA A 40 14.46 -41.68 24.98
C ALA A 40 14.72 -41.84 23.45
N GLY A 41 15.61 -42.75 23.05
CA GLY A 41 15.87 -43.07 21.64
C GLY A 41 16.19 -44.54 21.31
N ALA A 42 15.62 -45.50 22.06
CA ALA A 42 15.99 -46.92 21.92
C ALA A 42 14.89 -47.94 22.24
N LEU A 43 13.62 -47.73 21.81
CA LEU A 43 12.56 -48.76 21.80
C LEU A 43 11.50 -48.57 20.70
N HIS A 44 11.88 -48.41 19.42
CA HIS A 44 10.97 -48.71 18.29
C HIS A 44 11.72 -48.93 16.96
N ALA A 45 12.28 -50.13 16.79
CA ALA A 45 12.91 -50.56 15.54
C ALA A 45 12.59 -52.03 15.22
N ALA A 46 11.29 -52.37 15.26
CA ALA A 46 10.73 -53.59 14.68
C ALA A 46 9.23 -53.39 14.43
N THR A 47 8.76 -53.68 13.22
CA THR A 47 7.37 -53.53 12.71
C THR A 47 6.97 -52.13 12.22
N GLU A 48 7.05 -51.89 10.91
CA GLU A 48 5.91 -51.53 10.00
C GLU A 48 6.42 -51.39 8.53
N PRO A 49 5.63 -51.66 7.46
CA PRO A 49 6.16 -51.76 6.09
C PRO A 49 6.44 -50.46 5.32
N LEU A 50 7.18 -50.61 4.21
CA LEU A 50 7.55 -49.57 3.26
C LEU A 50 6.36 -49.16 2.34
N PRO A 51 6.11 -47.86 2.08
CA PRO A 51 5.09 -47.43 1.12
C PRO A 51 5.52 -47.65 -0.35
N PRO A 52 4.57 -47.83 -1.29
CA PRO A 52 4.86 -48.12 -2.70
C PRO A 52 5.37 -46.89 -3.48
N PRO A 53 6.16 -47.09 -4.56
CA PRO A 53 6.73 -46.00 -5.35
C PRO A 53 5.72 -45.30 -6.26
N ALA A 54 5.89 -43.99 -6.44
CA ALA A 54 5.09 -43.15 -7.34
C ALA A 54 5.53 -43.30 -8.82
N PRO A 55 4.61 -43.13 -9.79
CA PRO A 55 4.91 -43.25 -11.22
C PRO A 55 5.69 -42.04 -11.78
N PRO A 56 6.47 -42.22 -12.88
CA PRO A 56 7.31 -41.18 -13.45
C PRO A 56 6.53 -40.12 -14.27
N PRO A 57 7.08 -38.89 -14.44
CA PRO A 57 6.43 -37.81 -15.17
C PRO A 57 6.46 -38.02 -16.69
N THR A 58 5.37 -37.64 -17.36
CA THR A 58 5.25 -37.64 -18.82
C THR A 58 5.79 -36.36 -19.44
N THR A 59 6.53 -36.48 -20.55
CA THR A 59 7.02 -35.34 -21.34
C THR A 59 5.96 -34.84 -22.34
N PRO A 60 5.85 -33.52 -22.61
CA PRO A 60 4.94 -33.00 -23.60
C PRO A 60 5.40 -33.30 -25.03
N THR A 61 4.48 -33.76 -25.88
CA THR A 61 4.73 -33.99 -27.31
C THR A 61 4.63 -32.69 -28.12
N VAL A 62 5.60 -32.48 -29.00
CA VAL A 62 5.59 -31.38 -29.98
C VAL A 62 4.70 -31.75 -31.16
N THR A 63 3.72 -30.91 -31.49
CA THR A 63 2.96 -30.99 -32.74
C THR A 63 3.56 -30.05 -33.79
N THR A 64 3.92 -30.61 -34.94
CA THR A 64 4.39 -29.87 -36.11
C THR A 64 3.21 -29.37 -36.95
N PRO A 65 3.27 -28.14 -37.52
CA PRO A 65 2.33 -27.72 -38.56
C PRO A 65 2.76 -28.26 -39.93
N THR A 66 1.83 -28.90 -40.64
CA THR A 66 2.04 -29.39 -42.02
C THR A 66 1.96 -28.23 -43.02
N VAL A 67 2.96 -28.13 -43.90
CA VAL A 67 2.94 -27.23 -45.07
C VAL A 67 2.31 -27.95 -46.27
N ALA A 68 1.46 -27.25 -47.01
CA ALA A 68 1.04 -27.64 -48.37
C ALA A 68 1.05 -26.42 -49.31
N THR A 69 2.03 -26.39 -50.21
CA THR A 69 2.08 -25.61 -51.46
C THR A 69 1.17 -26.27 -52.52
N ALA A 70 0.76 -25.67 -53.65
CA ALA A 70 0.61 -24.28 -54.13
C ALA A 70 -0.04 -24.35 -55.55
N THR A 71 -0.76 -23.33 -56.05
CA THR A 71 -0.84 -22.99 -57.51
C THR A 71 -1.60 -21.68 -57.84
N THR A 72 -0.82 -20.63 -58.10
CA THR A 72 -0.84 -19.65 -59.21
C THR A 72 -2.09 -19.35 -60.09
N ALA A 73 -2.31 -18.03 -60.27
CA ALA A 73 -2.83 -17.26 -61.43
C ALA A 73 -4.35 -17.02 -61.66
N GLY A 74 -4.69 -15.74 -61.88
CA GLY A 74 -5.93 -15.28 -62.54
C GLY A 74 -6.44 -13.89 -62.11
N ILE A 75 -6.07 -12.83 -62.83
CA ILE A 75 -6.71 -11.49 -62.77
C ILE A 75 -7.38 -11.28 -64.14
N PRO A 76 -8.68 -10.90 -64.22
CA PRO A 76 -9.02 -9.54 -64.67
C PRO A 76 -10.30 -8.89 -64.09
N HIS A 77 -10.21 -7.57 -63.87
CA HIS A 77 -11.22 -6.47 -64.01
C HIS A 77 -12.70 -6.58 -63.54
N ILE A 78 -13.04 -5.73 -62.54
CA ILE A 78 -14.11 -4.67 -62.43
C ILE A 78 -15.13 -4.46 -63.60
N PRO A 79 -16.36 -3.86 -63.40
CA PRO A 79 -16.83 -3.05 -62.25
C PRO A 79 -18.33 -3.14 -61.77
N ASP A 80 -18.60 -2.44 -60.65
CA ASP A 80 -19.80 -1.67 -60.22
C ASP A 80 -21.22 -2.29 -60.05
N SER A 81 -21.84 -2.04 -58.87
CA SER A 81 -23.27 -1.73 -58.66
C SER A 81 -23.64 -1.45 -57.18
N ALA A 82 -23.92 -0.17 -56.88
CA ALA A 82 -24.96 0.42 -55.99
C ALA A 82 -25.41 -0.21 -54.63
N PRO A 83 -25.82 0.62 -53.63
CA PRO A 83 -26.14 0.18 -52.26
C PRO A 83 -27.58 -0.31 -52.03
N THR A 84 -27.77 -1.18 -51.03
CA THR A 84 -29.07 -1.64 -50.52
C THR A 84 -29.71 -0.65 -49.52
N PRO A 85 -31.06 -0.49 -49.52
CA PRO A 85 -31.76 0.46 -48.66
C PRO A 85 -32.13 -0.08 -47.26
N SER A 86 -32.29 0.84 -46.31
CA SER A 86 -32.74 0.59 -44.94
C SER A 86 -34.28 0.42 -44.84
N PRO A 87 -34.82 -0.40 -43.90
CA PRO A 87 -36.26 -0.61 -43.76
C PRO A 87 -36.98 0.54 -43.03
N ALA A 88 -38.27 0.72 -43.35
CA ALA A 88 -39.17 1.73 -42.80
C ALA A 88 -40.04 1.19 -41.63
N PRO A 89 -40.58 2.05 -40.74
CA PRO A 89 -41.34 1.62 -39.55
C PRO A 89 -42.79 1.21 -39.86
N ILE A 90 -43.35 0.35 -39.00
CA ILE A 90 -44.71 -0.21 -39.12
C ILE A 90 -45.69 0.60 -38.26
N ALA A 91 -46.88 0.90 -38.81
CA ALA A 91 -47.98 1.57 -38.11
C ALA A 91 -49.06 0.55 -37.60
N PRO A 92 -49.81 0.88 -36.54
CA PRO A 92 -50.83 -0.02 -35.98
C PRO A 92 -52.19 0.05 -36.71
N PRO A 93 -53.01 -1.03 -36.69
CA PRO A 93 -54.30 -1.08 -37.40
C PRO A 93 -55.53 -0.68 -36.57
N THR A 94 -56.60 -0.36 -37.32
CA THR A 94 -57.96 0.07 -36.94
C THR A 94 -59.00 -0.74 -37.75
N THR A 95 -60.27 -0.98 -37.38
CA THR A 95 -61.10 -0.55 -36.24
C THR A 95 -62.41 -1.38 -36.22
N ASP A 96 -63.12 -1.45 -35.08
CA ASP A 96 -64.54 -1.87 -34.91
C ASP A 96 -64.93 -3.36 -35.18
N ASN A 97 -66.04 -3.93 -34.67
CA ASN A 97 -67.19 -3.35 -33.94
C ASN A 97 -67.94 -4.36 -33.00
N ALA A 98 -68.66 -3.82 -32.00
CA ALA A 98 -69.94 -4.25 -31.38
C ALA A 98 -70.13 -5.71 -30.83
N SER A 99 -70.95 -6.03 -29.81
CA SER A 99 -71.99 -5.30 -29.06
C SER A 99 -72.19 -5.85 -27.62
N ALA A 100 -72.49 -4.99 -26.64
CA ALA A 100 -73.45 -5.28 -25.54
C ALA A 100 -73.91 -3.97 -24.85
N MET A 101 -75.22 -3.68 -24.94
CA MET A 101 -75.94 -2.55 -24.31
C MET A 101 -76.13 -2.82 -22.79
N THR A 102 -76.46 -1.91 -21.85
CA THR A 102 -77.23 -0.63 -21.90
C THR A 102 -76.95 0.25 -20.65
N PRO A 103 -77.18 1.59 -20.67
CA PRO A 103 -76.76 2.52 -19.61
C PRO A 103 -77.92 3.20 -18.83
N ILE A 104 -77.59 3.98 -17.79
CA ILE A 104 -78.36 5.17 -17.33
C ILE A 104 -77.36 6.31 -17.03
N ALA A 105 -77.73 7.56 -17.32
CA ALA A 105 -76.86 8.76 -17.27
C ALA A 105 -77.39 9.85 -16.27
N PRO A 106 -77.21 11.18 -16.46
CA PRO A 106 -76.19 11.92 -15.70
C PRO A 106 -76.67 13.19 -14.94
N MET A 107 -75.77 13.81 -14.18
CA MET A 107 -75.90 15.13 -13.50
C MET A 107 -74.47 15.75 -13.47
N VAL A 108 -74.08 16.66 -14.37
CA VAL A 108 -74.42 18.09 -14.52
C VAL A 108 -73.76 19.02 -13.48
N ALA A 109 -72.82 19.82 -13.99
CA ALA A 109 -72.35 21.16 -13.57
C ALA A 109 -71.73 21.38 -12.16
N ASN A 110 -70.46 21.81 -12.15
CA ASN A 110 -70.15 23.25 -12.12
C ASN A 110 -68.69 23.55 -12.54
N GLY A 111 -68.47 24.72 -13.14
CA GLY A 111 -67.16 25.21 -13.60
C GLY A 111 -66.30 25.85 -12.50
N PRO A 112 -65.06 26.25 -12.81
CA PRO A 112 -64.04 26.61 -11.83
C PRO A 112 -64.11 28.10 -11.38
N PRO A 113 -63.78 28.41 -10.11
CA PRO A 113 -63.37 29.75 -9.70
C PRO A 113 -61.87 29.99 -9.94
N ALA A 114 -61.49 31.25 -10.14
CA ALA A 114 -60.16 31.68 -10.58
C ALA A 114 -59.08 31.70 -9.48
N SER A 115 -57.81 31.77 -9.91
CA SER A 115 -56.65 32.03 -9.06
C SER A 115 -56.69 33.45 -8.45
N PRO A 116 -56.40 33.63 -7.15
CA PRO A 116 -56.01 34.91 -6.58
C PRO A 116 -54.53 35.22 -6.86
N ALA A 117 -54.23 36.49 -7.14
CA ALA A 117 -52.87 37.01 -7.31
C ALA A 117 -52.11 37.11 -5.96
N PRO A 118 -50.76 37.18 -5.95
CA PRO A 118 -49.99 37.43 -4.74
C PRO A 118 -50.18 38.89 -4.24
N PRO A 119 -50.14 39.14 -2.92
CA PRO A 119 -50.17 40.50 -2.38
C PRO A 119 -48.83 41.23 -2.59
N ALA A 120 -48.88 42.55 -2.79
CA ALA A 120 -47.72 43.40 -2.99
C ALA A 120 -47.57 44.45 -1.87
N ALA A 121 -46.36 44.55 -1.29
CA ALA A 121 -45.78 45.64 -0.48
C ALA A 121 -46.59 46.15 0.76
N ALA A 122 -46.02 46.71 1.83
CA ALA A 122 -44.73 47.35 2.13
C ALA A 122 -44.49 47.28 3.68
N PRO A 123 -43.47 47.90 4.31
CA PRO A 123 -42.37 48.70 3.77
C PRO A 123 -40.96 48.21 4.13
N ALA A 124 -39.94 48.83 3.53
CA ALA A 124 -38.54 48.59 3.82
C ALA A 124 -38.14 49.11 5.21
N GLY A 125 -37.37 48.31 5.96
CA GLY A 125 -36.55 48.80 7.08
C GLY A 125 -35.42 49.71 6.57
N PRO A 126 -34.83 50.55 7.46
CA PRO A 126 -33.97 51.65 7.04
C PRO A 126 -32.69 51.19 6.35
N LEU A 127 -32.32 51.93 5.31
CA LEU A 127 -31.09 51.78 4.54
C LEU A 127 -29.84 51.95 5.42
N PRO A 128 -28.73 51.23 5.16
CA PRO A 128 -27.45 51.55 5.75
C PRO A 128 -27.00 52.94 5.30
N ALA A 129 -26.56 53.76 6.25
CA ALA A 129 -26.10 55.12 5.96
C ALA A 129 -24.83 55.11 5.09
N TYR A 130 -24.95 55.64 3.87
CA TYR A 130 -23.80 56.03 3.07
C TYR A 130 -23.13 57.24 3.74
N GLY A 131 -21.88 57.11 4.17
CA GLY A 131 -21.10 58.23 4.72
C GLY A 131 -20.38 57.95 6.04
N ALA A 132 -19.47 56.97 6.05
CA ALA A 132 -18.50 56.78 7.14
C ALA A 132 -17.11 56.43 6.57
N ASP A 133 -16.38 57.50 6.26
CA ASP A 133 -14.93 57.68 6.22
C ASP A 133 -13.99 56.53 5.75
N LEU A 134 -13.14 56.86 4.76
CA LEU A 134 -12.06 56.01 4.26
C LEU A 134 -10.85 56.07 5.21
N ARG A 135 -10.85 55.23 6.26
CA ARG A 135 -9.62 54.93 7.03
C ARG A 135 -9.43 53.43 7.26
N PRO A 136 -8.22 52.89 6.99
CA PRO A 136 -7.94 51.48 7.23
C PRO A 136 -7.81 51.19 8.73
N PRO A 137 -8.29 50.02 9.22
CA PRO A 137 -7.99 49.58 10.58
C PRO A 137 -6.51 49.17 10.67
N VAL A 138 -5.74 49.89 11.49
CA VAL A 138 -4.37 49.50 11.83
C VAL A 138 -4.42 48.41 12.90
N THR A 139 -4.15 47.17 12.52
CA THR A 139 -3.94 46.07 13.47
C THR A 139 -2.53 46.14 14.05
N THR A 140 -2.42 46.61 15.29
CA THR A 140 -1.17 46.60 16.06
C THR A 140 -0.80 45.19 16.53
N PRO A 141 0.49 44.80 16.50
CA PRO A 141 0.93 43.50 17.02
C PRO A 141 0.83 43.43 18.56
N PRO A 142 0.62 42.23 19.15
CA PRO A 142 0.60 42.06 20.60
C PRO A 142 2.00 42.26 21.21
N ALA A 143 2.06 42.98 22.33
CA ALA A 143 3.29 43.31 23.03
C ALA A 143 3.77 42.19 23.97
N THR A 144 5.09 42.07 24.12
CA THR A 144 5.78 41.15 25.04
C THR A 144 5.70 41.62 26.50
N PRO A 145 5.45 40.74 27.49
CA PRO A 145 5.61 41.06 28.91
C PRO A 145 7.10 41.18 29.31
N PRO A 146 7.45 42.01 30.31
CA PRO A 146 8.85 42.25 30.72
C PRO A 146 9.39 41.22 31.74
N THR A 147 10.71 41.05 31.72
CA THR A 147 11.50 40.30 32.72
C THR A 147 11.79 41.11 33.98
N PRO A 148 11.70 40.53 35.19
CA PRO A 148 12.38 41.03 36.39
C PRO A 148 13.77 40.40 36.57
N THR A 149 14.69 41.09 37.25
CA THR A 149 16.11 40.68 37.38
C THR A 149 16.55 40.49 38.84
N GLY A 150 17.14 39.33 39.15
CA GLY A 150 18.06 39.10 40.28
C GLY A 150 17.45 38.53 41.59
N PRO A 151 18.30 38.03 42.54
CA PRO A 151 19.58 37.36 42.28
C PRO A 151 19.85 36.09 43.17
N ILE A 152 20.76 35.24 42.69
CA ILE A 152 21.60 34.21 43.37
C ILE A 152 21.06 33.31 44.52
N SER A 153 21.17 31.98 44.31
CA SER A 153 22.14 31.08 45.00
C SER A 153 21.57 29.70 45.41
N GLY A 154 22.34 28.63 45.19
CA GLY A 154 22.21 27.36 45.95
C GLY A 154 21.84 26.09 45.18
N ALA A 155 22.77 25.13 45.16
CA ALA A 155 22.60 23.68 44.91
C ALA A 155 22.06 23.20 43.52
N ALA A 156 22.98 22.75 42.67
CA ALA A 156 22.67 21.88 41.54
C ALA A 156 22.90 20.40 41.91
N VAL A 157 21.94 19.52 41.61
CA VAL A 157 22.10 18.06 41.66
C VAL A 157 22.39 17.51 40.26
N THR A 158 23.34 16.58 40.18
CA THR A 158 23.94 16.11 38.92
C THR A 158 23.15 15.01 38.22
N PRO A 159 22.89 15.10 36.90
CA PRO A 159 22.57 13.94 36.07
C PRO A 159 23.86 13.26 35.57
N SER A 160 23.93 11.94 35.68
CA SER A 160 25.12 11.16 35.30
C SER A 160 25.07 10.66 33.85
N SER A 161 26.07 11.00 33.04
CA SER A 161 26.46 10.25 31.83
C SER A 161 27.93 10.54 31.48
N PRO A 162 28.68 9.55 30.95
CA PRO A 162 30.14 9.63 30.88
C PRO A 162 30.63 10.38 29.65
N ALA A 163 31.60 11.28 29.86
CA ALA A 163 32.34 11.91 28.77
C ALA A 163 33.66 11.18 28.52
N ALA A 164 33.85 10.67 27.30
CA ALA A 164 35.17 10.34 26.77
C ALA A 164 35.68 11.54 25.96
N GLY A 165 36.77 12.16 26.42
CA GLY A 165 37.46 13.24 25.72
C GLY A 165 38.93 12.88 25.54
N GLY A 166 39.39 12.82 24.29
CA GLY A 166 40.76 12.44 23.97
C GLY A 166 41.76 13.60 24.08
N SER A 167 43.05 13.29 24.00
CA SER A 167 44.08 14.23 23.57
C SER A 167 45.23 13.48 22.89
N LEU A 168 45.75 14.13 21.86
CA LEU A 168 46.85 13.67 21.03
C LEU A 168 48.19 13.98 21.71
N MET A 169 49.17 13.10 21.59
CA MET A 169 50.55 13.40 21.16
C MET A 169 51.43 12.14 21.22
N SER A 170 52.22 11.91 20.18
CA SER A 170 53.19 10.82 20.10
C SER A 170 54.44 11.10 20.93
N PRO A 171 55.11 10.07 21.49
CA PRO A 171 56.53 10.13 21.80
C PRO A 171 57.37 9.44 20.70
N VAL A 172 58.54 10.01 20.46
CA VAL A 172 59.55 9.53 19.50
C VAL A 172 60.28 8.28 20.03
N VAL A 173 60.82 7.48 19.12
CA VAL A 173 61.79 6.41 19.44
C VAL A 173 63.02 7.01 20.13
N ASN A 174 63.41 6.45 21.27
CA ASN A 174 64.78 6.54 21.76
C ASN A 174 65.22 5.23 22.45
N LYS A 175 66.52 4.98 22.43
CA LYS A 175 67.15 3.66 22.58
C LYS A 175 67.88 3.51 23.93
N SER A 176 68.00 2.26 24.41
CA SER A 176 68.81 1.83 25.58
C SER A 176 68.17 2.19 26.95
N THR A 177 68.27 1.41 28.04
CA THR A 177 68.98 0.13 28.31
C THR A 177 68.20 -0.66 29.37
N ALA A 178 68.37 -1.98 29.46
CA ALA A 178 67.87 -2.76 30.61
C ALA A 178 68.57 -2.34 31.92
N PRO A 179 67.93 -2.56 33.09
CA PRO A 179 68.21 -3.80 33.80
C PRO A 179 66.96 -4.55 34.28
N ALA A 180 67.14 -5.84 34.57
CA ALA A 180 66.07 -6.71 35.04
C ALA A 180 65.84 -6.60 36.56
N THR A 181 64.58 -6.43 36.96
CA THR A 181 64.08 -6.83 38.28
C THR A 181 62.72 -7.50 38.11
N THR A 182 62.70 -8.83 38.16
CA THR A 182 61.47 -9.62 38.23
C THR A 182 60.75 -9.37 39.55
N GLN A 183 59.55 -8.79 39.50
CA GLN A 183 58.58 -8.92 40.57
C GLN A 183 57.27 -9.44 39.98
N ALA A 184 56.98 -10.71 40.24
CA ALA A 184 55.83 -11.41 39.69
C ALA A 184 54.55 -10.94 40.38
N GLN A 185 53.82 -10.02 39.73
CA GLN A 185 52.42 -9.77 40.05
C GLN A 185 51.59 -10.95 39.52
N PRO A 186 50.70 -11.58 40.31
CA PRO A 186 49.88 -12.67 39.83
C PRO A 186 48.84 -12.15 38.83
N SER A 187 49.16 -12.25 37.55
CA SER A 187 48.22 -12.15 36.45
C SER A 187 47.25 -13.32 36.54
N ASN A 188 46.21 -13.18 37.36
CA ASN A 188 45.19 -14.21 37.54
C ASN A 188 44.53 -14.45 36.18
N PRO A 189 44.69 -15.63 35.54
CA PRO A 189 44.17 -15.83 34.20
C PRO A 189 42.65 -15.80 34.26
N THR A 190 42.05 -14.80 33.60
CA THR A 190 40.61 -14.76 33.42
C THR A 190 40.20 -16.06 32.74
N PRO A 191 39.31 -16.88 33.33
CA PRO A 191 39.06 -18.22 32.82
C PRO A 191 38.57 -18.14 31.37
N PRO A 192 39.01 -19.03 30.47
CA PRO A 192 38.68 -18.95 29.04
C PRO A 192 37.16 -19.03 28.78
N LEU A 193 36.40 -19.56 29.74
CA LEU A 193 34.95 -19.55 29.72
C LEU A 193 34.35 -18.13 29.82
N ALA A 194 34.94 -17.23 30.62
CA ALA A 194 34.45 -15.86 30.77
C ALA A 194 34.71 -14.99 29.54
N SER A 195 35.87 -15.14 28.90
CA SER A 195 36.16 -14.48 27.62
C SER A 195 35.33 -15.06 26.48
N ALA A 196 35.08 -16.38 26.46
CA ALA A 196 34.16 -17.00 25.51
C ALA A 196 32.71 -16.50 25.69
N THR A 197 32.21 -16.39 26.94
CA THR A 197 30.89 -15.82 27.21
C THR A 197 30.80 -14.36 26.79
N ALA A 198 31.81 -13.54 27.06
CA ALA A 198 31.85 -12.13 26.65
C ALA A 198 31.92 -11.96 25.11
N ALA A 199 32.64 -12.84 24.41
CA ALA A 199 32.66 -12.86 22.95
C ALA A 199 31.30 -13.30 22.38
N ALA A 200 30.66 -14.30 22.98
CA ALA A 200 29.34 -14.78 22.57
C ALA A 200 28.24 -13.72 22.76
N THR A 201 28.22 -13.00 23.89
CA THR A 201 27.24 -11.91 24.11
C THR A 201 27.48 -10.73 23.17
N THR A 202 28.73 -10.39 22.89
CA THR A 202 29.09 -9.34 21.91
C THR A 202 28.66 -9.75 20.48
N GLY A 203 28.91 -11.00 20.10
CA GLY A 203 28.48 -11.57 18.82
C GLY A 203 26.95 -11.60 18.66
N ALA A 204 26.22 -11.95 19.72
CA ALA A 204 24.75 -11.91 19.73
C ALA A 204 24.22 -10.47 19.54
N ALA A 205 24.78 -9.49 20.23
CA ALA A 205 24.40 -8.08 20.08
C ALA A 205 24.71 -7.52 18.66
N ALA A 206 25.84 -7.94 18.06
CA ALA A 206 26.17 -7.63 16.68
C ALA A 206 25.21 -8.29 15.68
N GLY A 207 24.78 -9.53 15.95
CA GLY A 207 23.75 -10.22 15.17
C GLY A 207 22.39 -9.52 15.22
N ASP A 208 21.91 -9.14 16.41
CA ASP A 208 20.62 -8.45 16.57
C ASP A 208 20.58 -7.05 15.97
N THR A 209 21.68 -6.30 16.05
CA THR A 209 21.79 -4.99 15.39
C THR A 209 21.80 -5.14 13.87
N SER A 210 22.52 -6.12 13.33
CA SER A 210 22.53 -6.45 11.90
C SER A 210 21.15 -6.88 11.39
N ARG A 211 20.46 -7.74 12.14
CA ARG A 211 19.08 -8.18 11.84
C ARG A 211 18.11 -7.01 11.80
N ARG A 212 18.12 -6.15 12.83
CA ARG A 212 17.25 -4.97 12.90
C ARG A 212 17.50 -3.99 11.73
N ALA A 213 18.76 -3.83 11.31
CA ALA A 213 19.10 -3.01 10.16
C ALA A 213 18.55 -3.60 8.84
N ALA A 214 18.65 -4.92 8.65
CA ALA A 214 18.08 -5.62 7.50
C ALA A 214 16.54 -5.56 7.48
N GLU A 215 15.88 -5.73 8.63
CA GLU A 215 14.43 -5.55 8.79
C GLU A 215 13.99 -4.12 8.45
N GLN A 216 14.71 -3.10 8.94
CA GLN A 216 14.42 -1.71 8.60
C GLN A 216 14.60 -1.42 7.10
N GLN A 217 15.62 -1.97 6.46
CA GLN A 217 15.83 -1.84 5.01
C GLN A 217 14.74 -2.55 4.20
N ARG A 218 14.26 -3.73 4.65
CA ARG A 218 13.10 -4.40 4.06
C ARG A 218 11.84 -3.54 4.14
N LEU A 219 11.56 -2.93 5.30
CA LEU A 219 10.40 -2.03 5.46
C LEU A 219 10.51 -0.79 4.58
N ARG A 220 11.71 -0.19 4.44
CA ARG A 220 11.94 0.92 3.50
C ARG A 220 11.66 0.52 2.05
N ARG A 221 12.13 -0.64 1.59
CA ARG A 221 11.83 -1.13 0.23
C ARG A 221 10.34 -1.36 -0.02
N ILE A 222 9.60 -1.83 0.99
CA ILE A 222 8.14 -1.93 0.95
C ILE A 222 7.51 -0.54 0.80
N LEU A 223 7.95 0.46 1.59
CA LEU A 223 7.44 1.82 1.46
C LEU A 223 7.78 2.46 0.11
N ASP A 224 9.00 2.30 -0.38
CA ASP A 224 9.44 2.85 -1.67
C ASP A 224 8.71 2.22 -2.87
N THR A 225 8.14 1.01 -2.74
CA THR A 225 7.26 0.44 -3.78
C THR A 225 5.84 0.96 -3.74
N VAL A 226 5.32 1.27 -2.55
CA VAL A 226 3.96 1.78 -2.37
C VAL A 226 3.92 3.29 -2.65
N ALA A 227 4.83 4.06 -2.07
CA ALA A 227 4.94 5.50 -2.27
C ALA A 227 5.34 5.91 -3.69
N ARG A 228 5.95 5.02 -4.50
CA ARG A 228 6.16 5.29 -5.94
C ARG A 228 4.86 5.23 -6.76
N GLN A 229 3.86 4.48 -6.30
CA GLN A 229 2.54 4.44 -6.93
C GLN A 229 1.70 5.65 -6.52
N GLU A 230 1.92 6.18 -5.32
CA GLU A 230 1.24 7.36 -4.81
C GLU A 230 2.13 8.17 -3.84
N PRO A 231 2.96 9.08 -4.38
CA PRO A 231 3.92 9.85 -3.60
C PRO A 231 3.25 11.00 -2.84
N GLY A 232 2.01 11.36 -3.16
CA GLY A 232 1.28 12.45 -2.50
C GLY A 232 0.81 12.13 -1.08
N LEU A 233 0.97 10.88 -0.61
CA LEU A 233 0.46 10.40 0.67
C LEU A 233 1.57 10.08 1.67
N SER A 234 1.26 10.21 2.96
CA SER A 234 2.08 9.63 4.03
C SER A 234 1.87 8.13 4.09
N TRP A 235 2.94 7.38 4.28
CA TRP A 235 2.93 5.93 4.41
C TRP A 235 3.76 5.49 5.61
N ALA A 236 3.35 4.44 6.32
CA ALA A 236 4.23 3.78 7.28
C ALA A 236 4.06 2.26 7.24
N ALA A 237 5.17 1.56 7.50
CA ALA A 237 5.24 0.11 7.52
C ALA A 237 5.98 -0.32 8.79
N GLY A 238 5.44 -1.30 9.49
CA GLY A 238 5.99 -1.75 10.77
C GLY A 238 5.84 -3.24 10.98
N LEU A 239 6.85 -3.85 11.60
CA LEU A 239 6.81 -5.22 12.05
C LEU A 239 6.11 -5.28 13.41
N ARG A 240 5.07 -6.11 13.54
CA ARG A 240 4.39 -6.34 14.82
C ARG A 240 5.33 -6.95 15.87
N ASP A 241 4.87 -6.95 17.12
CA ASP A 241 5.47 -7.64 18.26
C ASP A 241 5.73 -9.13 18.00
N ASN A 242 4.87 -9.79 17.22
CA ASN A 242 5.06 -11.18 16.79
C ASN A 242 6.26 -11.42 15.84
N GLY A 243 6.95 -10.37 15.36
CA GLY A 243 8.13 -10.47 14.50
C GLY A 243 7.87 -11.04 13.09
N GLN A 244 6.61 -11.24 12.70
CA GLN A 244 6.21 -11.91 11.45
C GLN A 244 5.28 -11.02 10.61
N THR A 245 4.30 -10.38 11.25
CA THR A 245 3.28 -9.58 10.57
C THR A 245 3.82 -8.19 10.22
N THR A 246 3.98 -7.93 8.92
CA THR A 246 4.28 -6.58 8.40
C THR A 246 2.98 -5.83 8.19
N LEU A 247 2.71 -4.82 9.01
CA LEU A 247 1.58 -3.91 8.86
C LEU A 247 1.95 -2.76 7.92
N LEU A 248 1.06 -2.40 6.99
CA LEU A 248 1.15 -1.19 6.16
C LEU A 248 -0.04 -0.26 6.44
N VAL A 249 0.21 1.04 6.56
CA VAL A 249 -0.81 2.07 6.79
C VAL A 249 -0.57 3.34 5.96
N THR A 250 -1.65 4.04 5.65
CA THR A 250 -1.68 5.47 5.30
C THR A 250 -2.73 6.18 6.16
N ASP A 251 -2.51 7.46 6.45
CA ASP A 251 -3.41 8.28 7.27
C ASP A 251 -4.60 8.86 6.48
N LEU A 252 -4.55 8.81 5.14
CA LEU A 252 -5.58 9.29 4.19
C LEU A 252 -7.03 9.09 4.68
N ALA A 253 -7.38 7.88 5.10
CA ALA A 253 -8.61 7.60 5.81
C ALA A 253 -8.36 6.56 6.91
N SER A 254 -7.44 6.89 7.82
CA SER A 254 -7.16 6.14 9.06
C SER A 254 -6.85 4.64 8.84
N GLY A 255 -6.09 4.31 7.80
CA GLY A 255 -5.66 2.94 7.48
C GLY A 255 -6.28 2.33 6.21
N TRP A 256 -7.27 2.96 5.58
CA TRP A 256 -7.75 2.52 4.28
C TRP A 256 -6.69 2.69 3.19
N ILE A 257 -6.53 1.68 2.34
CA ILE A 257 -5.62 1.71 1.20
C ILE A 257 -6.40 1.92 -0.11
N PRO A 258 -6.13 2.98 -0.89
CA PRO A 258 -6.78 3.23 -2.18
C PRO A 258 -6.68 2.06 -3.16
N PRO A 259 -7.64 1.90 -4.10
CA PRO A 259 -7.75 0.71 -4.96
C PRO A 259 -6.61 0.58 -5.98
N HIS A 260 -6.02 1.69 -6.44
CA HIS A 260 -4.93 1.67 -7.43
C HIS A 260 -3.58 1.24 -6.85
N ILE A 261 -3.45 1.24 -5.52
CA ILE A 261 -2.23 0.84 -4.82
C ILE A 261 -2.12 -0.68 -4.84
N ARG A 262 -1.17 -1.19 -5.63
CA ARG A 262 -0.78 -2.59 -5.67
C ARG A 262 0.12 -2.90 -4.48
N LEU A 263 -0.24 -3.93 -3.73
CA LEU A 263 0.40 -4.28 -2.46
C LEU A 263 1.47 -5.38 -2.63
N PRO A 264 2.66 -5.23 -2.02
CA PRO A 264 3.61 -6.33 -1.89
C PRO A 264 3.04 -7.54 -1.13
N ALA A 265 3.58 -8.73 -1.41
CA ALA A 265 3.24 -9.97 -0.70
C ALA A 265 3.54 -9.91 0.81
N HIS A 266 2.79 -10.68 1.60
CA HIS A 266 2.94 -10.83 3.06
C HIS A 266 2.80 -9.52 3.86
N ILE A 267 1.95 -8.61 3.37
CA ILE A 267 1.49 -7.42 4.09
C ILE A 267 0.12 -7.70 4.71
N THR A 268 -0.09 -7.16 5.91
CA THR A 268 -1.40 -7.05 6.57
C THR A 268 -1.78 -5.59 6.63
N LEU A 269 -3.08 -5.30 6.53
CA LEU A 269 -3.65 -3.95 6.64
C LEU A 269 -4.34 -3.77 7.99
N LEU A 270 -4.71 -2.54 8.33
CA LEU A 270 -5.63 -2.30 9.44
C LEU A 270 -7.03 -2.82 9.08
N GLU A 271 -7.72 -3.35 10.08
CA GLU A 271 -9.14 -3.72 9.96
C GLU A 271 -10.01 -2.45 9.83
N PRO A 272 -11.11 -2.46 9.03
CA PRO A 272 -12.05 -1.34 8.98
C PRO A 272 -12.66 -1.06 10.37
N ALA A 273 -12.37 0.11 10.95
CA ALA A 273 -12.89 0.50 12.25
C ALA A 273 -12.90 2.02 12.42
N PRO A 274 -13.84 2.59 13.20
CA PRO A 274 -13.81 4.01 13.57
C PRO A 274 -12.51 4.39 14.29
N ARG A 275 -11.85 5.44 13.81
CA ARG A 275 -10.55 5.90 14.32
C ARG A 275 -10.48 7.43 14.41
N ARG A 276 -9.45 7.94 15.09
CA ARG A 276 -9.21 9.40 15.18
C ARG A 276 -8.81 9.93 13.80
N ARG A 277 -9.61 10.85 13.23
CA ARG A 277 -9.36 11.49 11.91
C ARG A 277 -7.94 12.03 11.73
N HIS A 278 -7.32 12.53 12.79
CA HIS A 278 -5.99 13.16 12.77
C HIS A 278 -4.90 12.27 13.39
N ALA A 279 -5.09 10.94 13.39
CA ALA A 279 -4.02 10.00 13.74
C ALA A 279 -2.98 9.98 12.61
N THR A 280 -1.71 10.21 12.96
CA THR A 280 -0.60 10.11 12.01
C THR A 280 -0.37 8.66 11.59
N VAL A 281 0.38 8.44 10.50
CA VAL A 281 0.80 7.09 10.11
C VAL A 281 1.55 6.32 11.21
N THR A 282 2.28 7.03 12.10
CA THR A 282 2.95 6.41 13.26
C THR A 282 1.95 6.01 14.35
N ASP A 283 0.95 6.84 14.64
CA ASP A 283 -0.14 6.50 15.57
C ASP A 283 -0.95 5.29 15.09
N LEU A 284 -1.16 5.19 13.77
CA LEU A 284 -1.90 4.10 13.13
C LEU A 284 -1.15 2.77 13.14
N LEU A 285 0.19 2.77 13.13
CA LEU A 285 0.97 1.55 13.33
C LEU A 285 0.76 0.98 14.74
N GLY A 286 0.72 1.83 15.76
CA GLY A 286 0.66 1.41 17.16
C GLY A 286 1.91 0.63 17.58
N THR A 287 1.74 -0.47 18.33
CA THR A 287 2.86 -1.30 18.82
C THR A 287 3.56 -2.05 17.68
N THR A 288 4.85 -1.73 17.48
CA THR A 288 5.73 -2.33 16.47
C THR A 288 7.16 -2.46 17.01
N THR A 289 7.91 -3.48 16.56
CA THR A 289 9.30 -3.75 16.98
C THR A 289 10.32 -3.00 16.11
N VAL A 290 10.00 -2.84 14.83
CA VAL A 290 10.74 -2.03 13.84
C VAL A 290 9.70 -1.31 12.99
N ALA A 291 9.92 -0.03 12.73
CA ALA A 291 9.07 0.78 11.87
C ALA A 291 9.88 1.62 10.89
N ALA A 292 9.26 1.94 9.76
CA ALA A 292 9.69 2.95 8.82
C ALA A 292 8.48 3.80 8.41
N ALA A 293 8.73 5.05 8.03
CA ALA A 293 7.71 5.96 7.52
C ALA A 293 8.26 6.74 6.32
N HIS A 294 7.36 7.07 5.40
CA HIS A 294 7.59 7.92 4.23
C HIS A 294 6.65 9.12 4.32
N HIS A 295 7.19 10.33 4.16
CA HIS A 295 6.45 11.58 4.17
C HIS A 295 6.03 11.94 2.74
N PRO A 296 4.92 12.69 2.53
CA PRO A 296 4.45 13.07 1.20
C PRO A 296 5.56 13.76 0.39
N HIS A 297 5.75 13.33 -0.85
CA HIS A 297 6.80 13.79 -1.77
C HIS A 297 8.22 13.61 -1.21
N GLY A 298 8.41 12.67 -0.27
CA GLY A 298 9.71 12.31 0.26
C GLY A 298 10.61 11.69 -0.81
N TYR A 299 11.91 11.69 -0.57
CA TYR A 299 12.86 11.03 -1.46
C TYR A 299 12.56 9.52 -1.54
N LEU A 300 12.50 9.00 -2.77
CA LEU A 300 12.33 7.58 -3.08
C LEU A 300 13.66 7.03 -3.61
N SER A 301 14.10 5.88 -3.09
CA SER A 301 15.26 5.18 -3.64
C SER A 301 14.99 4.74 -5.08
N GLN A 302 16.04 4.56 -5.88
CA GLN A 302 15.89 3.90 -7.18
C GLN A 302 15.47 2.43 -6.99
N PRO A 303 14.63 1.85 -7.87
CA PRO A 303 14.32 0.42 -7.82
C PRO A 303 15.60 -0.43 -7.94
N ASP A 304 15.69 -1.44 -7.10
CA ASP A 304 16.82 -2.37 -6.93
C ASP A 304 16.34 -3.81 -7.23
N PRO A 305 17.18 -4.81 -7.52
CA PRO A 305 16.71 -6.18 -7.76
C PRO A 305 15.92 -6.79 -6.58
N ASP A 306 16.17 -6.32 -5.35
CA ASP A 306 15.42 -6.68 -4.14
C ASP A 306 14.03 -5.97 -4.02
N THR A 307 13.53 -5.33 -5.08
CA THR A 307 12.23 -4.63 -5.06
C THR A 307 11.08 -5.63 -4.86
N PRO A 308 10.24 -5.47 -3.81
CA PRO A 308 9.14 -6.40 -3.54
C PRO A 308 8.13 -6.55 -4.69
N ALA A 309 7.77 -7.80 -5.01
CA ALA A 309 6.74 -8.11 -6.00
C ALA A 309 5.33 -7.74 -5.52
N LEU A 310 4.57 -7.04 -6.36
CA LEU A 310 3.25 -6.47 -6.07
C LEU A 310 2.11 -7.47 -6.28
N THR A 311 2.15 -8.58 -5.53
CA THR A 311 1.22 -9.72 -5.68
C THR A 311 0.29 -9.93 -4.47
N GLY A 312 0.36 -9.07 -3.45
CA GLY A 312 -0.30 -9.25 -2.16
C GLY A 312 -1.73 -8.73 -2.05
N ASP A 313 -2.28 -8.06 -3.07
CA ASP A 313 -3.56 -7.32 -2.97
C ASP A 313 -4.71 -8.15 -2.40
N ARG A 314 -4.97 -9.32 -2.99
CA ARG A 314 -6.09 -10.19 -2.59
C ARG A 314 -5.91 -10.80 -1.19
N THR A 315 -4.67 -10.97 -0.74
CA THR A 315 -4.33 -11.49 0.59
C THR A 315 -4.26 -10.40 1.67
N ALA A 316 -4.06 -9.15 1.28
CA ALA A 316 -3.92 -8.02 2.20
C ALA A 316 -5.25 -7.27 2.40
N ARG A 317 -6.08 -7.16 1.36
CA ARG A 317 -7.40 -6.49 1.37
C ARG A 317 -8.50 -7.37 1.97
N ILE A 318 -8.24 -7.90 3.16
CA ILE A 318 -9.21 -8.66 3.95
C ILE A 318 -9.95 -7.71 4.90
N ALA A 319 -11.26 -7.90 5.02
CA ALA A 319 -12.15 -7.16 5.92
C ALA A 319 -13.23 -8.11 6.46
N PRO A 320 -13.90 -7.79 7.58
CA PRO A 320 -15.08 -8.51 8.03
C PRO A 320 -16.11 -8.66 6.91
N THR A 321 -16.69 -9.85 6.76
CA THR A 321 -17.70 -10.12 5.74
C THR A 321 -18.97 -9.30 6.03
N ILE A 322 -19.46 -8.61 5.02
CA ILE A 322 -20.75 -7.91 5.04
C ILE A 322 -21.81 -8.88 4.51
N ASP A 323 -22.74 -9.27 5.38
CA ASP A 323 -23.94 -10.00 4.98
C ASP A 323 -24.75 -9.18 3.97
N GLU A 324 -25.30 -9.84 2.95
CA GLU A 324 -26.02 -9.18 1.86
C GLU A 324 -25.21 -8.01 1.23
N LEU A 325 -23.94 -8.26 0.88
CA LEU A 325 -23.02 -7.27 0.29
C LEU A 325 -23.66 -6.43 -0.84
N GLY A 326 -24.41 -7.07 -1.74
CA GLY A 326 -25.08 -6.39 -2.85
C GLY A 326 -26.15 -5.39 -2.38
N PRO A 327 -27.22 -5.84 -1.70
CA PRO A 327 -28.22 -4.96 -1.09
C PRO A 327 -27.61 -3.86 -0.19
N THR A 328 -26.62 -4.20 0.63
CA THR A 328 -25.95 -3.24 1.53
C THR A 328 -25.18 -2.17 0.75
N LEU A 329 -24.49 -2.52 -0.34
CA LEU A 329 -23.81 -1.54 -1.20
C LEU A 329 -24.82 -0.62 -1.90
N VAL A 330 -25.88 -1.18 -2.50
CA VAL A 330 -26.94 -0.41 -3.17
C VAL A 330 -27.57 0.60 -2.20
N GLU A 331 -27.93 0.17 -0.99
CA GLU A 331 -28.53 1.04 0.02
C GLU A 331 -27.55 2.09 0.55
N THR A 332 -26.26 1.78 0.66
CA THR A 332 -25.24 2.74 1.08
C THR A 332 -25.02 3.82 0.01
N VAL A 333 -24.92 3.41 -1.27
CA VAL A 333 -24.80 4.31 -2.43
C VAL A 333 -26.05 5.20 -2.56
N ARG A 334 -27.25 4.63 -2.38
CA ARG A 334 -28.52 5.37 -2.45
C ARG A 334 -28.65 6.46 -1.37
N ARG A 335 -27.96 6.31 -0.23
CA ARG A 335 -27.95 7.29 0.87
C ARG A 335 -26.86 8.36 0.74
N HIS A 336 -26.02 8.31 -0.29
CA HIS A 336 -24.89 9.22 -0.46
C HIS A 336 -25.12 10.16 -1.66
N ASP A 337 -25.79 11.29 -1.39
CA ASP A 337 -26.27 12.22 -2.43
C ASP A 337 -25.15 12.91 -3.24
N THR A 338 -23.89 12.86 -2.78
CA THR A 338 -22.72 13.41 -3.48
C THR A 338 -22.16 12.49 -4.57
N LEU A 339 -22.59 11.22 -4.64
CA LEU A 339 -22.12 10.30 -5.66
C LEU A 339 -22.62 10.70 -7.06
N PRO A 340 -21.79 10.52 -8.11
CA PRO A 340 -22.22 10.79 -9.48
C PRO A 340 -23.35 9.83 -9.87
N ARG A 341 -24.37 10.32 -10.60
CA ARG A 341 -25.57 9.54 -10.98
C ARG A 341 -25.25 8.17 -11.62
N ILE A 342 -24.15 8.05 -12.35
CA ILE A 342 -23.69 6.79 -12.93
C ILE A 342 -23.48 5.69 -11.88
N ALA A 343 -22.99 6.02 -10.68
CA ALA A 343 -22.80 5.06 -9.61
C ALA A 343 -24.13 4.44 -9.14
N GLN A 344 -25.21 5.22 -9.11
CA GLN A 344 -26.55 4.74 -8.72
C GLN A 344 -27.16 3.78 -9.76
N ALA A 345 -26.89 3.99 -11.05
CA ALA A 345 -27.31 3.07 -12.10
C ALA A 345 -26.47 1.78 -12.07
N VAL A 346 -25.15 1.93 -12.08
CA VAL A 346 -24.19 0.84 -12.24
C VAL A 346 -24.18 -0.10 -11.01
N VAL A 347 -24.36 0.41 -9.78
CA VAL A 347 -24.39 -0.45 -8.58
C VAL A 347 -25.51 -1.51 -8.65
N VAL A 348 -26.67 -1.19 -9.23
CA VAL A 348 -27.79 -2.14 -9.34
C VAL A 348 -27.51 -3.20 -10.41
N ALA A 349 -26.86 -2.83 -11.52
CA ALA A 349 -26.47 -3.77 -12.57
C ALA A 349 -25.34 -4.71 -12.11
N ALA A 350 -24.31 -4.17 -11.46
CA ALA A 350 -23.17 -4.92 -10.93
C ALA A 350 -23.59 -5.92 -9.83
N THR A 351 -24.42 -5.49 -8.87
CA THR A 351 -24.88 -6.36 -7.77
C THR A 351 -25.82 -7.48 -8.20
N ARG A 352 -26.49 -7.33 -9.35
CA ARG A 352 -27.33 -8.37 -9.96
C ARG A 352 -26.59 -9.24 -11.00
N ASN A 353 -25.30 -8.95 -11.24
CA ASN A 353 -24.48 -9.60 -12.25
C ASN A 353 -25.12 -9.58 -13.66
N TYR A 354 -25.78 -8.48 -14.02
CA TYR A 354 -26.42 -8.31 -15.34
C TYR A 354 -25.44 -7.86 -16.44
N GLY A 355 -24.18 -7.63 -16.08
CA GLY A 355 -23.22 -6.90 -16.92
C GLY A 355 -23.42 -5.39 -16.82
N VAL A 356 -22.35 -4.64 -17.05
CA VAL A 356 -22.35 -3.18 -17.11
C VAL A 356 -21.75 -2.80 -18.46
N PRO A 357 -22.40 -1.91 -19.25
CA PRO A 357 -21.85 -1.46 -20.52
C PRO A 357 -20.44 -0.84 -20.37
N ASP A 358 -19.58 -1.06 -21.36
CA ASP A 358 -18.19 -0.57 -21.33
C ASP A 358 -18.14 0.97 -21.15
N ASN A 359 -19.01 1.71 -21.84
CA ASN A 359 -19.09 3.17 -21.72
C ASN A 359 -19.56 3.66 -20.34
N GLU A 360 -20.40 2.88 -19.64
CA GLU A 360 -20.79 3.18 -18.26
C GLU A 360 -19.65 2.87 -17.29
N THR A 361 -18.91 1.78 -17.55
CA THR A 361 -17.71 1.40 -16.81
C THR A 361 -16.60 2.44 -16.96
N ASP A 362 -16.31 2.91 -18.17
CA ASP A 362 -15.34 3.97 -18.47
C ASP A 362 -15.71 5.29 -17.77
N LEU A 363 -16.99 5.67 -17.83
CA LEU A 363 -17.49 6.87 -17.14
C LEU A 363 -17.33 6.76 -15.62
N LEU A 364 -17.60 5.57 -15.05
CA LEU A 364 -17.40 5.32 -13.62
C LEU A 364 -15.91 5.41 -13.24
N HIS A 365 -15.01 4.83 -14.04
CA HIS A 365 -13.55 4.94 -13.84
C HIS A 365 -13.07 6.38 -13.92
N HIS A 366 -13.54 7.14 -14.92
CA HIS A 366 -13.21 8.57 -15.06
C HIS A 366 -13.63 9.37 -13.81
N LYS A 367 -14.84 9.14 -13.28
CA LYS A 367 -15.29 9.78 -12.03
C LYS A 367 -14.50 9.32 -10.79
N THR A 368 -14.06 8.07 -10.74
CA THR A 368 -13.13 7.60 -9.71
C THR A 368 -11.79 8.35 -9.77
N THR A 369 -11.26 8.60 -10.97
CA THR A 369 -10.02 9.38 -11.17
C THR A 369 -10.20 10.86 -10.81
N GLU A 370 -11.31 11.50 -11.18
CA GLU A 370 -11.60 12.89 -10.76
C GLU A 370 -11.58 13.03 -9.23
N ILE A 371 -12.26 12.13 -8.51
CA ILE A 371 -12.33 12.15 -7.05
C ILE A 371 -10.95 11.86 -6.42
N HIS A 372 -10.21 10.88 -6.95
CA HIS A 372 -8.83 10.59 -6.55
C HIS A 372 -7.94 11.83 -6.61
N GLN A 373 -7.94 12.55 -7.73
CA GLN A 373 -7.13 13.77 -7.90
C GLN A 373 -7.59 14.92 -6.99
N ALA A 374 -8.91 15.10 -6.80
CA ALA A 374 -9.46 16.10 -5.89
C ALA A 374 -9.08 15.84 -4.41
N VAL A 375 -9.02 14.58 -4.00
CA VAL A 375 -8.57 14.17 -2.66
C VAL A 375 -7.07 14.46 -2.47
N LEU A 376 -6.22 14.06 -3.43
CA LEU A 376 -4.77 14.26 -3.31
C LEU A 376 -4.36 15.73 -3.32
N THR A 377 -4.99 16.56 -4.16
CA THR A 377 -4.70 18.00 -4.24
C THR A 377 -5.09 18.77 -2.98
N THR A 378 -5.95 18.19 -2.12
CA THR A 378 -6.38 18.79 -0.85
C THR A 378 -5.76 18.09 0.38
N TYR A 379 -5.13 16.93 0.22
CA TYR A 379 -4.43 16.20 1.28
C TYR A 379 -3.30 17.07 1.91
N PRO A 380 -3.12 17.05 3.25
CA PRO A 380 -3.80 16.24 4.26
C PRO A 380 -5.12 16.83 4.81
N ASN A 381 -5.61 17.92 4.20
CA ASN A 381 -6.79 18.67 4.66
C ASN A 381 -8.10 18.29 3.92
N HIS A 382 -8.09 17.20 3.14
CA HIS A 382 -9.19 16.70 2.33
C HIS A 382 -10.46 16.37 3.15
N ASP A 383 -11.64 16.50 2.54
CA ASP A 383 -12.89 16.05 3.16
C ASP A 383 -12.96 14.50 3.14
N ILE A 384 -13.34 13.93 4.28
CA ILE A 384 -13.55 12.49 4.43
C ILE A 384 -14.81 12.06 3.66
N ALA A 385 -15.80 12.93 3.43
CA ALA A 385 -16.94 12.60 2.59
C ALA A 385 -16.51 12.27 1.14
N THR A 386 -15.58 13.04 0.58
CA THR A 386 -15.02 12.79 -0.75
C THR A 386 -14.20 11.49 -0.81
N VAL A 387 -13.55 11.10 0.29
CA VAL A 387 -12.89 9.78 0.38
C VAL A 387 -13.90 8.64 0.55
N VAL A 388 -15.04 8.86 1.23
CA VAL A 388 -16.15 7.90 1.27
C VAL A 388 -16.75 7.71 -0.12
N ASP A 389 -16.95 8.77 -0.89
CA ASP A 389 -17.36 8.67 -2.29
C ASP A 389 -16.36 7.79 -3.08
N TRP A 390 -15.05 8.03 -2.92
CA TRP A 390 -14.01 7.21 -3.54
C TRP A 390 -14.06 5.73 -3.11
N MET A 391 -14.27 5.44 -1.82
CA MET A 391 -14.43 4.08 -1.31
C MET A 391 -15.65 3.38 -1.95
N LEU A 392 -16.78 4.08 -2.09
CA LEU A 392 -17.99 3.51 -2.68
C LEU A 392 -17.83 3.26 -4.18
N LEU A 393 -17.19 4.18 -4.93
CA LEU A 393 -16.85 3.95 -6.33
C LEU A 393 -15.86 2.77 -6.49
N ALA A 394 -14.87 2.65 -5.60
CA ALA A 394 -13.94 1.53 -5.58
C ALA A 394 -14.64 0.19 -5.32
N ALA A 395 -15.64 0.15 -4.44
CA ALA A 395 -16.44 -1.04 -4.18
C ALA A 395 -17.27 -1.45 -5.42
N ILE A 396 -17.88 -0.50 -6.13
CA ILE A 396 -18.61 -0.77 -7.37
C ILE A 396 -17.67 -1.29 -8.46
N ASN A 397 -16.51 -0.64 -8.69
CA ASN A 397 -15.51 -1.09 -9.66
C ASN A 397 -15.01 -2.51 -9.36
N ALA A 398 -14.79 -2.85 -8.07
CA ALA A 398 -14.40 -4.19 -7.67
C ALA A 398 -15.49 -5.23 -7.98
N LEU A 399 -16.78 -4.92 -7.78
CA LEU A 399 -17.88 -5.81 -8.19
C LEU A 399 -17.95 -6.02 -9.70
N ILE A 400 -17.75 -4.98 -10.52
CA ILE A 400 -17.71 -5.08 -11.99
C ILE A 400 -16.58 -6.02 -12.42
N ALA A 401 -15.42 -5.95 -11.76
CA ALA A 401 -14.29 -6.84 -11.99
C ALA A 401 -14.45 -8.26 -11.39
N GLY A 402 -15.58 -8.57 -10.74
CA GLY A 402 -15.83 -9.84 -10.07
C GLY A 402 -15.05 -10.04 -8.75
N ASP A 403 -14.37 -9.01 -8.24
CA ASP A 403 -13.63 -9.07 -6.98
C ASP A 403 -14.55 -8.75 -5.77
N GLN A 404 -15.29 -9.77 -5.35
CA GLN A 404 -16.13 -9.72 -4.14
C GLN A 404 -15.32 -9.37 -2.88
N SER A 405 -14.06 -9.81 -2.79
CA SER A 405 -13.16 -9.51 -1.66
C SER A 405 -12.82 -8.01 -1.61
N GLY A 406 -12.40 -7.43 -2.73
CA GLY A 406 -12.14 -6.00 -2.84
C GLY A 406 -13.41 -5.16 -2.60
N ALA A 407 -14.55 -5.56 -3.16
CA ALA A 407 -15.83 -4.88 -2.94
C ALA A 407 -16.21 -4.84 -1.46
N ASN A 408 -16.10 -5.97 -0.76
CA ASN A 408 -16.34 -6.07 0.68
C ASN A 408 -15.37 -5.18 1.48
N TYR A 409 -14.07 -5.21 1.16
CA TYR A 409 -13.06 -4.36 1.79
C TYR A 409 -13.39 -2.86 1.65
N HIS A 410 -13.69 -2.40 0.43
CA HIS A 410 -13.98 -1.00 0.17
C HIS A 410 -15.28 -0.52 0.84
N LEU A 411 -16.35 -1.33 0.84
CA LEU A 411 -17.59 -1.01 1.53
C LEU A 411 -17.44 -0.99 3.06
N ALA A 412 -16.73 -1.96 3.64
CA ALA A 412 -16.50 -2.01 5.09
C ALA A 412 -15.77 -0.75 5.59
N TRP A 413 -14.78 -0.26 4.82
CA TRP A 413 -14.10 1.01 5.11
C TRP A 413 -15.02 2.23 4.94
N ALA A 414 -15.89 2.26 3.92
CA ALA A 414 -16.89 3.33 3.78
C ALA A 414 -17.83 3.39 5.00
N ILE A 415 -18.33 2.24 5.47
CA ILE A 415 -19.20 2.15 6.66
C ILE A 415 -18.48 2.62 7.94
N ALA A 416 -17.20 2.23 8.12
CA ALA A 416 -16.37 2.68 9.24
C ALA A 416 -16.11 4.21 9.21
N ALA A 417 -15.89 4.78 8.03
CA ALA A 417 -15.71 6.22 7.86
C ALA A 417 -17.01 7.01 8.10
N ILE A 418 -18.15 6.54 7.56
CA ILE A 418 -19.48 7.15 7.76
C ILE A 418 -19.88 7.15 9.24
N SER A 419 -19.67 6.04 9.95
CA SER A 419 -19.98 5.94 11.38
C SER A 419 -19.12 6.88 12.24
N THR A 420 -17.84 7.04 11.90
CA THR A 420 -16.94 8.03 12.53
C THR A 420 -17.42 9.48 12.37
N ARG A 421 -18.17 9.79 11.29
CA ARG A 421 -18.74 11.12 11.06
C ARG A 421 -19.97 11.40 11.92
N ARG A 422 -20.78 10.38 12.23
CA ARG A 422 -22.04 10.51 13.00
C ARG A 422 -21.85 10.53 14.53
N SER A 423 -20.67 10.19 15.02
CA SER A 423 -20.32 10.24 16.45
C SER A 423 -19.70 11.58 16.88
N ARG A 424 -19.86 12.61 16.04
CA ARG A 424 -19.46 14.00 16.25
C ARG A 424 -20.63 14.92 15.94
#